data_AF-A0A1M6N1T0-F1
#
_entry.id   AF-A0A1M6N1T0-F1
#
_cell.length_a   1.000
_cell.length_b   1.000
_cell.length_c   1.000
_cell.angle_alpha   90.00
_cell.angle_beta   90.00
_cell.angle_gamma   90.00
#
_symmetry.space_group_name_H-M   'P 1'
#
loop_
_entity.id
_entity.type
_entity.pdbx_description
1 polymer ?
#
loop_
_entity_poly.entity_id
_entity_poly.type
_entity_poly.pdbx_seq_one_letter_code
_entity_poly.pdbx_strand_id
1 'polypeptide(L)'
;MQQFDKVLKELRIWLMSFSIVNKLIPYGVYIMFGSLACLLLDEILITYFTIISIISAIGYYGFLVGFWLVLISNEIKWAPYGLFCRAFIVLFPFTGFYLFTTISASIYIYFGYYLLKYTALKSECH
;
A
#
# COMPACT_ATOMS: atom_id res chain seq x y z
N MET A 1 14.90 4.34 13.92
CA MET A 1 15.28 3.44 12.80
C MET A 1 15.55 2.02 13.30
N GLN A 2 16.48 1.80 14.25
CA GLN A 2 16.81 0.45 14.75
C GLN A 2 15.64 -0.30 15.40
N GLN A 3 14.79 0.39 16.19
CA GLN A 3 13.59 -0.23 16.77
C GLN A 3 12.56 -0.62 15.71
N PHE A 4 12.34 0.23 14.70
CA PHE A 4 11.46 -0.07 13.57
C PHE A 4 11.97 -1.25 12.73
N ASP A 5 13.29 -1.36 12.56
CA ASP A 5 13.91 -2.49 11.87
C ASP A 5 13.71 -3.82 12.65
N LYS A 6 13.76 -3.78 14.00
CA LYS A 6 13.41 -4.94 14.84
C LYS A 6 11.94 -5.34 14.67
N VAL A 7 11.02 -4.37 14.70
CA VAL A 7 9.59 -4.62 14.49
C VAL A 7 9.35 -5.22 13.10
N LEU A 8 9.96 -4.69 12.05
CA LEU A 8 9.84 -5.25 10.70
C LEU A 8 10.42 -6.66 10.59
N LYS A 9 11.51 -6.96 11.29
CA LYS A 9 12.10 -8.31 11.34
C LYS A 9 11.17 -9.30 12.03
N GLU A 10 10.63 -8.95 13.19
CA GLU A 10 9.65 -9.79 13.91
C GLU A 10 8.38 -9.98 13.09
N LEU A 11 7.87 -8.91 12.46
CA LEU A 11 6.72 -8.95 11.56
C LEU A 11 6.98 -9.90 10.38
N ARG A 12 8.16 -9.81 9.75
CA ARG A 12 8.58 -10.69 8.66
C ARG A 12 8.64 -12.14 9.12
N ILE A 13 9.23 -12.43 10.28
CA ILE A 13 9.29 -13.79 10.83
C ILE A 13 7.89 -14.35 11.07
N TRP A 14 7.01 -13.55 11.67
CA TRP A 14 5.62 -13.94 11.93
C TRP A 14 4.84 -14.21 10.64
N LEU A 15 4.93 -13.32 9.65
CA LEU A 15 4.25 -13.49 8.36
C LEU A 15 4.81 -14.66 7.54
N MET A 16 6.13 -14.86 7.53
CA MET A 16 6.76 -15.99 6.85
C MET A 16 6.48 -17.34 7.50
N SER A 17 5.93 -17.38 8.72
CA SER A 17 5.47 -18.63 9.35
C SER A 17 4.30 -19.27 8.58
N PHE A 18 3.55 -18.47 7.82
CA PHE A 18 2.45 -18.96 6.99
C PHE A 18 2.98 -19.35 5.59
N SER A 19 2.83 -20.63 5.23
CA SER A 19 3.30 -21.16 3.94
C SER A 19 2.74 -20.40 2.72
N ILE A 20 1.50 -19.91 2.81
CA ILE A 20 0.87 -19.14 1.73
C ILE A 20 1.60 -17.82 1.47
N VAL A 21 2.08 -17.16 2.52
CA VAL A 21 2.77 -15.87 2.43
C VAL A 21 4.09 -16.05 1.68
N ASN A 22 4.86 -17.10 1.97
CA ASN A 22 6.11 -17.39 1.26
C ASN A 22 5.91 -17.57 -0.26
N LYS A 23 4.77 -18.13 -0.68
CA LYS A 23 4.42 -18.26 -2.12
C LYS A 23 3.98 -16.93 -2.74
N LEU A 24 3.37 -16.04 -1.96
CA LEU A 24 2.81 -14.77 -2.42
C LEU A 24 3.82 -13.61 -2.41
N ILE A 25 4.89 -13.67 -1.61
CA ILE A 25 5.96 -12.66 -1.55
C ILE A 25 6.45 -12.18 -2.92
N PRO A 26 6.81 -13.04 -3.90
CA PRO A 26 7.30 -12.56 -5.20
C PRO A 26 6.25 -11.77 -6.00
N TYR A 27 4.96 -11.97 -5.70
CA TYR A 27 3.86 -11.27 -6.36
C TYR A 27 3.41 -10.02 -5.58
N GLY A 28 4.02 -9.71 -4.43
CA GLY A 28 3.55 -8.64 -3.53
C GLY A 28 3.43 -7.27 -4.21
N VAL A 29 4.42 -6.90 -5.03
CA VAL A 29 4.42 -5.61 -5.77
C VAL A 29 3.27 -5.57 -6.79
N TYR A 30 3.08 -6.66 -7.54
CA TYR A 30 1.99 -6.78 -8.52
C TYR A 30 0.61 -6.76 -7.85
N ILE A 31 0.48 -7.41 -6.69
CA ILE A 31 -0.77 -7.38 -5.91
C ILE A 31 -1.03 -5.95 -5.42
N MET A 32 -0.02 -5.27 -4.87
CA MET A 32 -0.17 -3.90 -4.37
C MET A 32 -0.60 -2.93 -5.48
N PHE A 33 0.15 -2.88 -6.60
CA PHE A 33 -0.16 -1.97 -7.71
C PHE A 33 -1.39 -2.41 -8.52
N GLY A 34 -1.62 -3.71 -8.67
CA GLY A 34 -2.82 -4.25 -9.30
C GLY A 34 -4.08 -3.86 -8.53
N SER A 35 -4.05 -3.95 -7.20
CA SER A 35 -5.17 -3.52 -6.37
C SER A 35 -5.39 -2.00 -6.40
N LEU A 36 -4.32 -1.20 -6.50
CA LEU A 36 -4.44 0.24 -6.74
C LEU A 36 -5.11 0.55 -8.09
N ALA A 37 -4.75 -0.19 -9.14
CA ALA A 37 -5.41 -0.05 -10.44
C ALA A 37 -6.90 -0.42 -10.37
N CYS A 38 -7.26 -1.47 -9.62
CA CYS A 38 -8.66 -1.83 -9.38
C CYS A 38 -9.43 -0.72 -8.65
N LEU A 39 -8.84 -0.08 -7.64
CA LEU A 39 -9.48 1.03 -6.92
C LEU A 39 -9.67 2.26 -7.81
N LEU A 40 -8.68 2.57 -8.64
CA LEU A 40 -8.78 3.68 -9.57
C LEU A 40 -9.85 3.40 -10.64
N LEU A 41 -9.91 2.16 -11.15
CA LEU A 41 -10.97 1.73 -12.06
C LEU A 41 -12.34 1.83 -11.41
N ASP A 42 -12.47 1.45 -10.14
CA ASP A 42 -13.71 1.56 -9.39
C ASP A 42 -14.18 3.01 -9.25
N GLU A 43 -13.29 3.94 -8.89
CA GLU A 43 -13.63 5.38 -8.83
C GLU A 43 -14.07 5.94 -10.20
N ILE A 44 -13.41 5.53 -11.29
CA ILE A 44 -13.81 5.91 -12.64
C ILE A 44 -15.18 5.31 -12.98
N LEU A 45 -15.41 4.03 -12.69
CA LEU A 45 -16.61 3.31 -13.10
C LEU A 45 -17.83 3.65 -12.24
N ILE A 46 -17.68 3.94 -10.94
CA ILE A 46 -18.76 4.38 -10.04
C ILE A 46 -19.40 5.67 -10.56
N THR A 47 -18.62 6.53 -11.22
CA THR A 47 -19.13 7.73 -11.89
C THR A 47 -20.17 7.39 -12.98
N TYR A 48 -20.15 6.16 -13.55
CA TYR A 48 -20.99 5.74 -14.67
C TYR A 48 -21.90 4.53 -14.39
N PHE A 49 -21.60 3.65 -13.43
CA PHE A 49 -22.33 2.40 -13.16
C PHE A 49 -22.40 2.03 -11.67
N THR A 50 -23.59 1.67 -11.18
CA THR A 50 -23.90 1.43 -9.76
C THR A 50 -23.58 0.01 -9.24
N ILE A 51 -22.75 -0.79 -9.94
CA ILE A 51 -22.67 -2.25 -9.72
C ILE A 51 -21.42 -2.74 -8.94
N ILE A 52 -20.57 -1.86 -8.39
CA ILE A 52 -19.19 -2.27 -8.11
C ILE A 52 -18.83 -2.38 -6.60
N SER A 53 -19.54 -3.24 -5.86
CA SER A 53 -19.13 -3.54 -4.46
C SER A 53 -17.99 -4.55 -4.35
N ILE A 54 -17.75 -5.36 -5.41
CA ILE A 54 -16.76 -6.45 -5.36
C ILE A 54 -15.35 -5.94 -5.71
N ILE A 55 -15.23 -5.07 -6.73
CA ILE A 55 -13.92 -4.54 -7.15
C ILE A 55 -13.36 -3.59 -6.09
N SER A 56 -14.22 -2.76 -5.48
CA SER A 56 -13.85 -1.93 -4.32
C SER A 56 -13.29 -2.75 -3.16
N ALA A 57 -13.95 -3.86 -2.80
CA ALA A 57 -13.48 -4.76 -1.75
C ALA A 57 -12.14 -5.44 -2.12
N ILE A 58 -12.02 -5.97 -3.34
CA ILE A 58 -10.78 -6.59 -3.83
C ILE A 58 -9.63 -5.57 -3.86
N GLY A 59 -9.92 -4.34 -4.29
CA GLY A 59 -8.96 -3.25 -4.30
C GLY A 59 -8.50 -2.86 -2.89
N TYR A 60 -9.43 -2.75 -1.95
CA TYR A 60 -9.11 -2.38 -0.56
C TYR A 60 -8.29 -3.46 0.14
N TYR A 61 -8.79 -4.69 0.19
CA TYR A 61 -8.10 -5.79 0.86
C TYR A 61 -6.84 -6.22 0.11
N GLY A 62 -6.87 -6.22 -1.22
CA GLY A 62 -5.71 -6.55 -2.04
C GLY A 62 -4.59 -5.54 -1.88
N PHE A 63 -4.89 -4.23 -1.77
CA PHE A 63 -3.87 -3.24 -1.48
C PHE A 63 -3.23 -3.48 -0.11
N LEU A 64 -4.03 -3.79 0.90
CA LEU A 64 -3.52 -4.07 2.25
C LEU A 64 -2.63 -5.33 2.23
N VAL A 65 -3.10 -6.43 1.67
CA VAL A 65 -2.31 -7.67 1.55
C VAL A 65 -1.03 -7.43 0.75
N GLY A 66 -1.13 -6.78 -0.41
CA GLY A 66 0.02 -6.44 -1.26
C GLY A 66 1.02 -5.56 -0.52
N PHE A 67 0.57 -4.52 0.18
CA PHE A 67 1.42 -3.62 0.95
C PHE A 67 2.18 -4.36 2.06
N TRP A 68 1.49 -5.24 2.79
CA TRP A 68 2.11 -6.08 3.81
C TRP A 68 3.15 -7.05 3.22
N LEU A 69 2.86 -7.65 2.07
CA LEU A 69 3.80 -8.50 1.34
C LEU A 69 5.02 -7.71 0.87
N VAL A 70 4.84 -6.50 0.35
CA VAL A 70 5.95 -5.64 -0.09
C VAL A 70 6.82 -5.21 1.09
N LEU A 71 6.21 -4.87 2.24
CA LEU A 71 6.92 -4.52 3.47
C LEU A 71 7.86 -5.62 3.96
N ILE A 72 7.45 -6.88 3.87
CA ILE A 72 8.28 -8.01 4.29
C ILE A 72 9.21 -8.51 3.18
N SER A 73 8.98 -8.13 1.93
CA SER A 73 9.83 -8.53 0.80
C SER A 73 11.17 -7.78 0.77
N ASN A 74 12.05 -8.15 -0.16
CA ASN A 74 13.25 -7.38 -0.47
C ASN A 74 12.95 -6.12 -1.31
N GLU A 75 11.73 -6.02 -1.85
CA GLU A 75 11.25 -4.93 -2.70
C GLU A 75 10.59 -3.80 -1.89
N ILE A 76 10.93 -3.66 -0.61
CA ILE A 76 10.37 -2.65 0.31
C ILE A 76 10.49 -1.21 -0.21
N LYS A 77 11.46 -0.94 -1.09
CA LYS A 77 11.61 0.35 -1.79
C LYS A 77 10.35 0.79 -2.53
N TRP A 78 9.47 -0.13 -2.92
CA TRP A 78 8.21 0.16 -3.62
C TRP A 78 7.04 0.50 -2.69
N ALA A 79 7.11 0.10 -1.41
CA ALA A 79 6.07 0.39 -0.41
C ALA A 79 5.72 1.89 -0.28
N PRO A 80 6.68 2.84 -0.20
CA PRO A 80 6.33 4.27 -0.13
C PRO A 80 5.57 4.75 -1.36
N TYR A 81 5.93 4.28 -2.57
CA TYR A 81 5.23 4.63 -3.80
C TYR A 81 3.79 4.10 -3.81
N GLY A 82 3.55 2.90 -3.30
CA GLY A 82 2.21 2.37 -3.11
C GLY A 82 1.33 3.26 -2.22
N LEU A 83 1.88 3.78 -1.13
CA LEU A 83 1.17 4.71 -0.23
C LEU A 83 0.88 6.06 -0.90
N PHE A 84 1.81 6.60 -1.69
CA PHE A 84 1.58 7.83 -2.45
C PHE A 84 0.50 7.65 -3.53
N CYS A 85 0.54 6.53 -4.26
CA CYS A 85 -0.54 6.19 -5.20
C CYS A 85 -1.89 6.05 -4.49
N ARG A 86 -1.92 5.44 -3.29
CA ARG A 86 -3.16 5.36 -2.51
C ARG A 86 -3.67 6.73 -2.09
N ALA A 87 -2.79 7.62 -1.64
CA ALA A 87 -3.15 8.99 -1.29
C ALA A 87 -3.72 9.75 -2.49
N PHE A 88 -3.12 9.57 -3.67
CA PHE A 88 -3.61 10.15 -4.92
C PHE A 88 -5.02 9.66 -5.26
N ILE A 89 -5.28 8.35 -5.18
CA ILE A 89 -6.61 7.78 -5.43
C ILE A 89 -7.65 8.30 -4.43
N VAL A 90 -7.29 8.44 -3.16
CA VAL A 90 -8.19 8.99 -2.12
C VAL A 90 -8.54 10.46 -2.37
N LEU A 91 -7.65 11.22 -3.01
CA LEU A 91 -7.92 12.62 -3.36
C LEU A 91 -8.67 12.76 -4.69
N PHE A 92 -8.58 11.77 -5.58
CA PHE A 92 -9.32 11.76 -6.83
C PHE A 92 -10.83 11.72 -6.55
N PRO A 93 -11.68 12.44 -7.32
CA PRO A 93 -11.41 13.28 -8.48
C PRO A 93 -11.10 14.77 -8.16
N PHE A 94 -10.65 15.10 -6.95
CA PHE A 94 -10.33 16.46 -6.48
C PHE A 94 -11.51 17.45 -6.45
N THR A 95 -12.74 16.95 -6.57
CA THR A 95 -13.95 17.79 -6.63
C THR A 95 -14.61 18.04 -5.26
N GLY A 96 -14.25 17.26 -4.24
CA GLY A 96 -14.77 17.39 -2.86
C GLY A 96 -13.68 17.22 -1.81
N PHE A 97 -13.11 18.33 -1.33
CA PHE A 97 -12.18 18.33 -0.19
C PHE A 97 -12.96 18.19 1.11
N TYR A 98 -13.39 16.97 1.41
CA TYR A 98 -13.90 16.64 2.73
C TYR A 98 -12.76 16.54 3.72
N LEU A 99 -13.03 16.89 4.98
CA LEU A 99 -12.05 16.81 6.06
C LEU A 99 -11.52 15.36 6.21
N PHE A 100 -12.40 14.37 6.04
CA PHE A 100 -12.04 12.95 6.07
C PHE A 100 -11.07 12.53 4.94
N THR A 101 -11.31 12.95 3.69
CA THR A 101 -10.45 12.59 2.55
C THR A 101 -9.08 13.24 2.67
N THR A 102 -9.06 14.50 3.13
CA THR A 102 -7.82 15.26 3.36
C THR A 102 -6.96 14.65 4.46
N ILE A 103 -7.56 14.28 5.60
CA ILE A 103 -6.84 13.61 6.69
C ILE A 103 -6.33 12.25 6.24
N SER A 104 -7.18 11.46 5.57
CA SER A 104 -6.78 10.12 5.09
C SER A 104 -5.60 10.19 4.13
N ALA A 105 -5.64 11.09 3.14
CA ALA A 105 -4.53 11.31 2.20
C ALA A 105 -3.27 11.80 2.93
N SER A 106 -3.40 12.71 3.88
CA SER A 106 -2.28 13.22 4.67
C SER A 106 -1.60 12.11 5.48
N ILE A 107 -2.38 11.19 6.05
CA ILE A 107 -1.85 10.01 6.76
C ILE A 107 -1.03 9.12 5.82
N TYR A 108 -1.56 8.82 4.64
CA TYR A 108 -0.82 8.00 3.65
C TYR A 108 0.46 8.67 3.16
N ILE A 109 0.44 9.99 2.93
CA ILE A 109 1.62 10.78 2.55
C ILE A 109 2.64 10.79 3.68
N TYR A 110 2.19 11.03 4.92
CA TYR A 110 3.05 11.05 6.09
C TYR A 110 3.76 9.71 6.30
N PHE A 111 3.01 8.61 6.30
CA PHE A 111 3.60 7.28 6.41
C PHE A 111 4.49 6.95 5.21
N GLY A 112 4.09 7.31 3.99
CA GLY A 112 4.89 7.14 2.77
C GLY A 112 6.24 7.85 2.87
N TYR A 113 6.26 9.08 3.37
CA TYR A 113 7.48 9.85 3.59
C TYR A 113 8.41 9.21 4.63
N TYR A 114 7.87 8.78 5.77
CA TYR A 114 8.67 8.09 6.79
C TYR A 114 9.24 6.76 6.29
N LEU A 115 8.46 6.01 5.50
CA LEU A 115 8.92 4.78 4.86
C LEU A 115 10.01 5.06 3.83
N LEU A 116 9.83 6.09 3.00
CA LEU A 116 10.82 6.51 2.01
C LEU A 116 12.14 6.89 2.68
N LYS A 117 12.08 7.68 3.77
CA LYS A 117 13.26 8.02 4.58
C LYS A 117 13.93 6.79 5.17
N TYR A 118 13.16 5.82 5.69
CA TYR A 118 13.70 4.56 6.19
C TYR A 118 14.37 3.74 5.08
N THR A 119 13.75 3.63 3.90
CA THR A 119 14.32 2.88 2.77
C THR A 119 15.58 3.52 2.22
N ALA A 120 15.64 4.86 2.15
CA ALA A 120 16.82 5.61 1.69
C ALA A 120 18.01 5.41 2.64
N LEU A 121 17.79 5.53 3.94
CA LEU A 121 18.84 5.29 4.95
C LEU A 121 19.35 3.84 4.96
N LYS A 122 18.49 2.88 4.58
CA LYS A 122 18.87 1.47 4.46
C LYS A 122 19.68 1.20 3.18
N SER A 123 19.39 1.90 2.08
CA SER A 123 20.17 1.77 0.84
C SER A 123 21.54 2.43 0.91
N GLU A 124 21.72 3.47 1.73
CA GLU A 124 23.00 4.17 1.92
C GLU A 124 23.99 3.43 2.84
N CYS A 125 23.53 2.41 3.56
CA CYS A 125 24.33 1.65 4.53
C CYS A 125 24.92 0.34 3.92
N HIS A 126 24.93 0.23 2.59
CA HIS A 126 25.44 -0.90 1.82
C HIS A 126 26.67 -0.51 1.01
#